data_AF-A0A6C1BXC2-F1
#
_entry.id   AF-A0A6C1BXC2-F1
#
_cell.length_a   1.000
_cell.length_b   1.000
_cell.length_c   1.000
_cell.angle_alpha   90.00
_cell.angle_beta   90.00
_cell.angle_gamma   90.00
#
_symmetry.space_group_name_H-M   'P 1'
#
loop_
_entity.id
_entity.type
_entity.pdbx_description
1 polymer ?
#
loop_
_entity_poly.entity_id
_entity_poly.type
_entity_poly.pdbx_seq_one_letter_code
_entity_poly.pdbx_strand_id
1 'polypeptide(L)'
;MTKEFEIGINLLKRVQKELEELSQAQDRLTARKIVNSIVNPITASAYQIRVGDGPYKEELLENLLKLVKEMRELSDMNGVRETIKKLLELLKEVEETSTEKKEG
;
A
#
# COMPACT_ATOMS: atom_id res chain seq x y z
N MET A 1 -7.39 14.94 -7.64
CA MET A 1 -7.66 13.53 -7.29
C MET A 1 -9.06 13.45 -6.70
N THR A 2 -9.72 12.32 -6.90
CA THR A 2 -11.08 12.08 -6.36
C THR A 2 -11.04 11.83 -4.85
N LYS A 3 -12.19 11.99 -4.20
CA LYS A 3 -12.35 11.71 -2.77
C LYS A 3 -12.08 10.24 -2.44
N GLU A 4 -12.51 9.33 -3.29
CA GLU A 4 -12.27 7.89 -3.17
C GLU A 4 -10.77 7.61 -3.21
N PHE A 5 -10.05 8.19 -4.18
CA PHE A 5 -8.59 8.06 -4.27
C PHE A 5 -7.90 8.61 -3.00
N GLU A 6 -8.30 9.78 -2.52
CA GLU A 6 -7.79 10.36 -1.27
C GLU A 6 -8.01 9.46 -0.05
N ILE A 7 -9.20 8.85 0.07
CA ILE A 7 -9.50 7.89 1.15
C ILE A 7 -8.56 6.69 1.04
N GLY A 8 -8.35 6.16 -0.16
CA GLY A 8 -7.43 5.04 -0.39
C GLY A 8 -6.01 5.36 0.05
N ILE A 9 -5.47 6.51 -0.37
CA ILE A 9 -4.14 6.98 0.05
C ILE A 9 -4.05 7.16 1.57
N ASN A 10 -5.06 7.78 2.19
CA ASN A 10 -5.06 8.01 3.64
C ASN A 10 -5.09 6.70 4.45
N LEU A 11 -5.77 5.67 3.94
CA LEU A 11 -5.75 4.34 4.55
C LEU A 11 -4.34 3.72 4.50
N LEU A 12 -3.63 3.87 3.38
CA LEU A 12 -2.24 3.39 3.24
C LEU A 12 -1.29 4.11 4.21
N LYS A 13 -1.41 5.43 4.33
CA LYS A 13 -0.60 6.22 5.29
C LYS A 13 -0.80 5.77 6.73
N ARG A 14 -2.03 5.41 7.10
CA ARG A 14 -2.36 4.94 8.47
C ARG A 14 -1.68 3.63 8.83
N VAL A 15 -1.35 2.80 7.84
CA VAL A 15 -0.70 1.49 8.05
C VAL A 15 0.73 1.45 7.53
N GLN A 16 1.31 2.62 7.24
CA GLN A 16 2.65 2.73 6.69
C GLN A 16 3.70 2.12 7.61
N LYS A 17 3.59 2.37 8.93
CA LYS A 17 4.52 1.82 9.93
C LYS A 17 4.49 0.29 9.95
N GLU A 18 3.31 -0.29 9.91
CA GLU A 18 3.13 -1.73 9.87
C GLU A 18 3.61 -2.34 8.54
N LEU A 19 3.48 -1.64 7.42
CA LEU A 19 4.08 -2.04 6.15
C LEU A 19 5.61 -2.07 6.25
N GLU A 20 6.21 -1.03 6.83
CA GLU A 20 7.66 -0.96 7.07
C GLU A 20 8.11 -2.10 8.01
N GLU A 21 7.39 -2.35 9.10
CA GLU A 21 7.65 -3.48 10.00
C GLU A 21 7.53 -4.83 9.30
N LEU A 22 6.50 -5.02 8.46
CA LEU A 22 6.33 -6.24 7.66
C LEU A 22 7.49 -6.43 6.67
N SER A 23 8.03 -5.35 6.11
CA SER A 23 9.20 -5.41 5.21
C SER A 23 10.48 -5.87 5.93
N GLN A 24 10.54 -5.72 7.25
CA GLN A 24 11.67 -6.11 8.09
C GLN A 24 11.47 -7.44 8.81
N ALA A 25 10.24 -7.98 8.82
CA ALA A 25 9.92 -9.23 9.50
C ALA A 25 10.79 -10.39 9.02
N GLN A 26 11.50 -11.04 9.94
CA GLN A 26 12.44 -12.12 9.62
C GLN A 26 11.77 -13.50 9.61
N ASP A 27 10.63 -13.64 10.27
CA ASP A 27 9.91 -14.90 10.40
C ASP A 27 8.42 -14.76 10.04
N ARG A 28 7.83 -15.89 9.61
CA ARG A 28 6.44 -15.95 9.16
C ARG A 28 5.44 -15.71 10.29
N LEU A 29 5.77 -16.03 11.55
CA LEU A 29 4.85 -15.85 12.67
C LEU A 29 4.65 -14.37 12.97
N THR A 30 5.75 -13.62 13.01
CA THR A 30 5.74 -12.15 13.15
C THR A 30 5.05 -11.51 11.95
N ALA A 31 5.40 -11.90 10.73
CA ALA A 31 4.76 -11.40 9.51
C ALA A 31 3.24 -11.64 9.52
N ARG A 32 2.78 -12.83 9.94
CA ARG A 32 1.34 -13.16 10.02
C ARG A 32 0.60 -12.25 11.01
N LYS A 33 1.21 -11.92 12.14
CA LYS A 33 0.60 -10.99 13.13
C LYS A 33 0.41 -9.60 12.53
N ILE A 34 1.42 -9.09 11.84
CA ILE A 34 1.37 -7.77 11.18
C ILE A 34 0.36 -7.79 10.03
N VAL A 35 0.39 -8.82 9.19
CA VAL A 35 -0.58 -8.98 8.10
C VAL A 35 -2.02 -8.97 8.63
N ASN A 36 -2.30 -9.64 9.73
CA ASN A 36 -3.64 -9.67 10.30
C ASN A 36 -4.14 -8.28 10.74
N SER A 37 -3.25 -7.35 11.13
CA SER A 37 -3.65 -5.97 11.46
C SER A 37 -3.84 -5.10 10.22
N ILE A 38 -3.13 -5.36 9.12
CA ILE A 38 -3.13 -4.47 7.94
C ILE A 38 -3.89 -5.00 6.71
N VAL A 39 -4.20 -6.28 6.61
CA VAL A 39 -4.81 -6.84 5.39
C VAL A 39 -6.12 -6.15 5.03
N ASN A 40 -6.94 -5.80 6.02
CA ASN A 40 -8.20 -5.10 5.83
C ASN A 40 -8.01 -3.67 5.31
N PRO A 41 -7.22 -2.78 5.96
CA PRO A 41 -6.96 -1.45 5.43
C PRO A 41 -6.26 -1.45 4.07
N ILE A 42 -5.33 -2.38 3.79
CA ILE A 42 -4.73 -2.51 2.46
C ILE A 42 -5.78 -2.90 1.41
N THR A 43 -6.63 -3.88 1.72
CA THR A 43 -7.72 -4.31 0.83
C THR A 43 -8.73 -3.17 0.58
N ALA A 44 -9.10 -2.44 1.63
CA ALA A 44 -9.97 -1.28 1.52
C ALA A 44 -9.34 -0.18 0.65
N SER A 45 -8.04 0.07 0.81
CA SER A 45 -7.30 1.03 -0.02
C SER A 45 -7.36 0.66 -1.49
N ALA A 46 -7.14 -0.61 -1.83
CA ALA A 46 -7.24 -1.11 -3.21
C ALA A 46 -8.63 -0.86 -3.81
N TYR A 47 -9.70 -1.09 -3.05
CA TYR A 47 -11.06 -0.83 -3.51
C TYR A 47 -11.32 0.65 -3.78
N GLN A 48 -10.85 1.52 -2.89
CA GLN A 48 -11.03 2.97 -3.02
C GLN A 48 -10.22 3.54 -4.19
N ILE A 49 -8.96 3.11 -4.37
CA ILE A 49 -8.11 3.51 -5.51
C ILE A 49 -8.70 3.01 -6.84
N ARG A 50 -9.26 1.80 -6.88
CA ARG A 50 -9.90 1.25 -8.09
C ARG A 50 -11.02 2.12 -8.62
N VAL A 51 -11.90 2.59 -7.73
CA VAL A 51 -13.07 3.41 -8.10
C VAL A 51 -12.76 4.91 -8.18
N GLY A 52 -11.68 5.35 -7.53
CA GLY A 52 -11.20 6.72 -7.61
C GLY A 52 -10.33 7.00 -8.85
N ASP A 53 -9.96 8.25 -9.00
CA ASP A 53 -8.99 8.75 -9.98
C ASP A 53 -7.91 9.63 -9.32
N GLY A 54 -6.66 9.44 -9.73
CA GLY A 54 -5.47 10.06 -9.13
C GLY A 54 -4.14 9.63 -9.76
N PRO A 55 -3.02 10.26 -9.35
CA PRO A 55 -1.69 9.94 -9.88
C PRO A 55 -1.32 8.48 -9.66
N TYR A 56 -0.66 7.86 -10.64
CA TYR A 56 -0.15 6.48 -10.54
C TYR A 56 -1.22 5.45 -10.16
N LYS A 57 -2.49 5.70 -10.50
CA LYS A 57 -3.63 4.87 -10.08
C LYS A 57 -3.43 3.41 -10.45
N GLU A 58 -3.05 3.13 -11.69
CA GLU A 58 -2.94 1.77 -12.20
C GLU A 58 -1.77 1.05 -11.51
N GLU A 59 -0.63 1.73 -11.35
CA GLU A 59 0.55 1.19 -10.67
C GLU A 59 0.29 0.92 -9.19
N LEU A 60 -0.39 1.83 -8.50
CA LEU A 60 -0.82 1.64 -7.11
C LEU A 60 -1.77 0.46 -6.99
N LEU A 61 -2.78 0.38 -7.86
CA LEU A 61 -3.76 -0.68 -7.82
C LEU A 61 -3.12 -2.05 -8.07
N GLU A 62 -2.22 -2.14 -9.05
CA GLU A 62 -1.47 -3.38 -9.35
C GLU A 62 -0.66 -3.83 -8.13
N ASN A 63 0.13 -2.94 -7.51
CA ASN A 63 0.94 -3.26 -6.34
C ASN A 63 0.08 -3.63 -5.13
N LEU A 64 -1.07 -2.97 -4.93
CA LEU A 64 -1.99 -3.30 -3.83
C LEU A 64 -2.62 -4.68 -4.01
N LEU A 65 -3.08 -5.02 -5.21
CA LEU A 65 -3.66 -6.33 -5.49
C LEU A 65 -2.62 -7.43 -5.35
N LYS A 66 -1.39 -7.19 -5.81
CA LYS A 66 -0.24 -8.09 -5.60
C LYS A 66 0.03 -8.30 -4.12
N LEU A 67 0.11 -7.21 -3.34
CA LEU A 67 0.37 -7.27 -1.91
C LEU A 67 -0.74 -8.03 -1.16
N VAL A 68 -2.03 -7.80 -1.49
CA VAL A 68 -3.15 -8.54 -0.90
C VAL A 68 -3.02 -10.04 -1.14
N LYS A 69 -2.63 -10.46 -2.35
CA LYS A 69 -2.41 -11.87 -2.67
C LYS A 69 -1.24 -12.43 -1.86
N GLU A 70 -0.10 -11.75 -1.87
CA GLU A 70 1.12 -12.17 -1.16
C GLU A 70 0.89 -12.26 0.36
N MET A 71 0.14 -11.34 0.96
CA MET A 71 -0.22 -11.37 2.38
C MET A 71 -1.14 -12.55 2.75
N ARG A 72 -2.02 -12.99 1.84
CA ARG A 72 -2.87 -14.17 2.10
C ARG A 72 -2.05 -15.45 2.13
N GLU A 73 -1.13 -15.57 1.18
CA GLU A 73 -0.32 -16.77 0.97
C GLU A 73 0.87 -16.85 1.95
N LEU A 74 1.57 -15.72 2.19
CA LEU A 74 2.82 -15.62 2.97
C LEU A 74 3.85 -16.70 2.64
N SER A 75 3.81 -17.20 1.41
CA SER A 75 4.69 -18.23 0.87
C SER A 75 6.07 -17.64 0.54
N ASP A 76 6.08 -16.46 -0.08
CA ASP A 76 7.27 -15.73 -0.48
C ASP A 76 7.42 -14.42 0.30
N MET A 77 8.28 -14.45 1.32
CA MET A 77 8.60 -13.28 2.12
C MET A 77 9.41 -12.22 1.36
N ASN A 78 10.18 -12.62 0.35
CA ASN A 78 10.95 -11.66 -0.45
C ASN A 78 10.03 -10.89 -1.38
N GLY A 79 9.10 -11.57 -2.05
CA GLY A 79 8.06 -10.95 -2.87
C GLY A 79 7.24 -9.92 -2.08
N VAL A 80 6.79 -10.27 -0.87
CA VAL A 80 6.10 -9.33 0.04
C VAL A 80 6.94 -8.07 0.27
N ARG A 81 8.23 -8.21 0.61
CA ARG A 81 9.13 -7.08 0.90
C ARG A 81 9.32 -6.18 -0.32
N GLU A 82 9.50 -6.75 -1.50
CA GLU A 82 9.67 -5.99 -2.74
C GLU A 82 8.41 -5.20 -3.10
N THR A 83 7.24 -5.84 -3.00
CA THR A 83 5.96 -5.17 -3.26
C THR A 83 5.72 -4.03 -2.27
N ILE A 84 6.04 -4.22 -0.99
CA ILE A 84 5.93 -3.15 0.02
C ILE A 84 6.84 -1.97 -0.32
N LYS A 85 8.11 -2.22 -0.68
CA LYS A 85 9.04 -1.14 -1.04
C LYS A 85 8.51 -0.31 -2.20
N LYS A 86 8.08 -0.96 -3.28
CA LYS A 86 7.47 -0.29 -4.44
C LYS A 86 6.23 0.51 -4.06
N LEU A 87 5.38 -0.05 -3.20
CA LEU A 87 4.18 0.64 -2.74
C LEU A 87 4.53 1.91 -1.92
N LEU A 88 5.53 1.83 -1.04
CA LEU A 88 6.00 2.98 -0.26
C LEU A 88 6.65 4.06 -1.14
N GLU A 89 7.40 3.66 -2.16
CA GLU A 89 7.96 4.57 -3.17
C GLU A 89 6.85 5.29 -3.95
N LEU A 90 5.85 4.55 -4.46
CA LEU A 90 4.70 5.15 -5.15
C LEU A 90 3.90 6.10 -4.25
N LEU A 91 3.73 5.77 -2.96
CA LEU A 91 3.07 6.65 -2.01
C LEU A 91 3.79 7.99 -1.86
N LYS A 92 5.12 7.96 -1.83
CA LYS A 92 5.96 9.16 -1.77
C LYS A 92 5.84 9.99 -3.05
N GLU A 93 5.86 9.36 -4.21
CA GLU A 93 5.66 10.05 -5.50
C GLU A 93 4.28 10.72 -5.60
N VAL A 94 3.23 10.08 -5.09
CA VAL A 94 1.87 10.65 -5.04
C VAL A 94 1.84 11.89 -4.14
N GLU A 95 2.53 11.86 -3.00
CA GLU A 95 2.64 13.01 -2.09
C GLU A 95 3.38 14.18 -2.73
N GLU A 96 4.51 13.91 -3.39
CA GLU A 96 5.30 14.92 -4.09
C GLU A 96 4.48 15.57 -5.22
N THR A 97 3.80 14.77 -6.04
CA THR A 97 2.91 15.24 -7.13
C THR A 97 1.74 16.08 -6.61
N SER A 98 1.24 15.76 -5.41
CA SER A 98 0.13 16.50 -4.78
C SER A 98 0.57 17.82 -4.15
N THR A 99 1.87 17.94 -3.83
CA THR A 99 2.48 19.13 -3.22
C THR A 99 2.88 20.14 -4.29
N GLU A 100 3.46 19.68 -5.40
CA GLU A 100 3.80 20.53 -6.55
C GLU A 100 2.58 21.22 -7.18
N LYS A 101 1.39 20.58 -7.14
CA LYS A 101 0.13 21.17 -7.61
C LYS A 101 -0.45 22.29 -6.73
N LYS A 102 0.12 22.54 -5.54
CA LYS A 102 -0.35 23.62 -4.64
C LYS A 102 0.48 24.91 -4.75
N GLU A 103 1.63 24.88 -5.42
CA GLU A 103 2.54 26.03 -5.53
C GLU A 103 2.62 26.65 -6.94
N GLY A 104 1.82 26.18 -7.90
CA GLY A 104 1.68 26.74 -9.26
C GLY A 104 0.26 27.20 -9.55
#